data_AF-A0A8S3CZJ1-F1
#
_entry.id   AF-A0A8S3CZJ1-F1
#
_cell.length_a   1.000
_cell.length_b   1.000
_cell.length_c   1.000
_cell.angle_alpha   90.00
_cell.angle_beta   90.00
_cell.angle_gamma   90.00
#
_symmetry.space_group_name_H-M   'P 1'
#
loop_
_entity.id
_entity.type
_entity.pdbx_description
1 polymer ?
#
loop_
_entity_poly.entity_id
_entity_poly.type
_entity_poly.pdbx_seq_one_letter_code
_entity_poly.pdbx_strand_id
1 'polypeptide(L)'
;MGNINSSVRRKIGTAKNKHQTGPESKAVSALLIVDVQYDFIDGSLALKNCPSQHQGEHVIPIINKILHDIHFDVVVYTQDWHTHDHISFFENLPLRAHLLAKDSKSIDELKLFDTAVFV
;
A
#
# COMPACT_ATOMS: atom_id res chain seq x y z
N MET A 1 -5.19 22.73 3.45
CA MET A 1 -3.78 23.15 3.23
C MET A 1 -2.89 22.42 4.23
N GLY A 2 -1.98 21.57 3.75
CA GLY A 2 -0.98 20.92 4.58
C GLY A 2 0.17 20.46 3.69
N ASN A 3 1.30 21.18 3.75
CA ASN A 3 2.49 20.86 2.98
C ASN A 3 3.15 19.59 3.53
N ILE A 4 3.12 18.50 2.75
CA ILE A 4 3.92 17.32 3.00
C ILE A 4 5.29 17.50 2.33
N ASN A 5 6.30 17.78 3.15
CA ASN A 5 7.69 17.77 2.72
C ASN A 5 8.12 16.31 2.46
N SER A 6 8.24 15.93 1.19
CA SER A 6 8.95 14.71 0.78
C SER A 6 10.44 14.89 1.13
N SER A 7 10.88 14.31 2.25
CA SER A 7 12.27 14.40 2.68
C SER A 7 13.13 13.42 1.89
N VAL A 8 13.63 13.85 0.73
CA VAL A 8 14.64 13.13 -0.05
C VAL A 8 16.01 13.42 0.57
N ARG A 9 16.59 12.44 1.28
CA ARG A 9 17.92 12.57 1.88
C ARG A 9 18.98 12.03 0.91
N ARG A 10 19.72 12.92 0.23
CA ARG A 10 20.96 12.55 -0.51
C ARG A 10 22.18 13.01 0.30
N LYS A 11 23.08 12.09 0.66
CA LYS A 11 24.44 12.42 1.12
C LYS A 11 25.39 12.28 -0.07
N ILE A 12 26.05 13.38 -0.44
CA ILE A 12 27.07 13.40 -1.50
C ILE A 12 28.44 13.20 -0.84
N GLY A 13 29.08 12.07 -1.09
CA GLY A 13 30.47 11.80 -0.71
C GLY A 13 31.40 11.99 -1.91
N THR A 14 32.46 12.79 -1.74
CA THR A 14 33.53 13.01 -2.73
C THR A 14 34.60 11.91 -2.67
N ALA A 15 34.98 11.32 -3.80
CA ALA A 15 36.25 10.59 -3.93
C ALA A 15 36.78 10.59 -5.38
N LYS A 16 38.11 10.77 -5.52
CA LYS A 16 38.88 10.82 -6.78
C LYS A 16 39.35 9.42 -7.25
N ASN A 17 39.53 9.31 -8.57
CA ASN A 17 40.01 8.20 -9.43
C ASN A 17 41.06 7.20 -8.88
N LYS A 18 40.91 5.92 -9.29
CA LYS A 18 41.91 5.15 -10.08
C LYS A 18 41.37 3.78 -10.54
N HIS A 19 41.51 3.52 -11.85
CA HIS A 19 41.53 2.23 -12.57
C HIS A 19 40.65 1.08 -12.04
N GLN A 20 39.53 0.82 -12.71
CA GLN A 20 38.89 -0.50 -12.77
C GLN A 20 37.91 -0.54 -13.96
N THR A 21 37.76 -1.74 -14.51
CA THR A 21 36.95 -2.18 -15.65
C THR A 21 35.63 -1.42 -15.83
N GLY A 22 35.22 -1.17 -17.09
CA GLY A 22 34.04 -0.38 -17.45
C GLY A 22 32.80 -0.72 -16.61
N PRO A 23 31.93 0.25 -16.30
CA PRO A 23 30.97 0.11 -15.21
C PRO A 23 30.04 -1.07 -15.49
N GLU A 24 30.22 -2.17 -14.76
CA GLU A 24 29.11 -3.03 -14.41
C GLU A 24 28.05 -2.11 -13.81
N SER A 25 26.92 -1.94 -14.50
CA SER A 25 25.84 -1.13 -13.97
C SER A 25 25.36 -1.79 -12.69
N LYS A 26 25.72 -1.22 -11.54
CA LYS A 26 25.20 -1.67 -10.24
C LYS A 26 23.68 -1.75 -10.35
N ALA A 27 23.11 -2.92 -10.09
CA ALA A 27 21.66 -3.10 -10.07
C ALA A 27 21.07 -2.14 -9.02
N VAL A 28 20.04 -1.39 -9.42
CA VAL A 28 19.31 -0.50 -8.52
C VAL A 28 18.37 -1.34 -7.67
N SER A 29 18.46 -1.19 -6.36
CA SER A 29 17.63 -1.88 -5.39
C SER A 29 16.56 -0.96 -4.81
N ALA A 30 15.37 -1.51 -4.60
CA ALA A 30 14.25 -0.78 -4.01
C ALA A 30 13.57 -1.61 -2.92
N LEU A 31 13.10 -0.94 -1.86
CA LEU A 31 12.22 -1.50 -0.85
C LEU A 31 10.83 -0.84 -0.97
N LEU A 32 9.81 -1.64 -1.21
CA LEU A 32 8.41 -1.21 -1.23
C LEU A 32 7.71 -1.69 0.04
N ILE A 33 7.25 -0.76 0.86
CA ILE A 33 6.50 -1.02 2.09
C ILE A 33 5.03 -0.77 1.79
N VAL A 34 4.26 -1.85 1.75
CA VAL A 34 2.88 -1.82 1.26
C VAL A 34 1.90 -1.75 2.40
N ASP A 35 1.10 -0.67 2.42
CA ASP A 35 -0.13 -0.51 3.20
C ASP A 35 -0.01 -0.88 4.69
N VAL A 36 1.12 -0.51 5.31
CA VAL A 36 1.35 -0.64 6.76
C VAL A 36 0.66 0.53 7.48
N GLN A 37 -0.66 0.58 7.36
CA GLN A 37 -1.51 1.65 7.88
C GLN A 37 -2.29 1.18 9.11
N TYR A 38 -2.74 2.15 9.92
CA TYR A 38 -3.56 1.88 11.10
C TYR A 38 -4.77 1.00 10.79
N ASP A 39 -5.41 1.23 9.64
CA ASP A 39 -6.64 0.55 9.26
C ASP A 39 -6.47 -0.97 9.14
N PHE A 40 -5.30 -1.44 8.71
CA PHE A 40 -4.95 -2.85 8.60
C PHE A 40 -4.32 -3.43 9.89
N ILE A 41 -3.89 -2.58 10.83
CA ILE A 41 -3.30 -3.03 12.10
C ILE A 41 -4.37 -3.15 13.18
N ASP A 42 -5.10 -2.06 13.46
CA ASP A 42 -6.06 -1.97 14.57
C ASP A 42 -7.33 -1.17 14.23
N GLY A 43 -7.50 -0.75 12.98
CA GLY A 43 -8.69 -0.05 12.51
C GLY A 43 -9.78 -0.95 11.91
N SER A 44 -10.48 -0.43 10.91
CA SER A 44 -11.68 -1.04 10.32
C SER A 44 -11.40 -2.35 9.57
N LEU A 45 -10.20 -2.49 9.01
CA LEU A 45 -9.73 -3.68 8.28
C LEU A 45 -8.60 -4.41 9.02
N ALA A 46 -8.55 -4.29 10.34
CA ALA A 46 -7.51 -4.90 11.16
C ALA A 46 -7.37 -6.39 10.84
N LEU A 47 -6.17 -6.83 10.47
CA LEU A 47 -5.93 -8.21 10.00
C LEU A 47 -6.33 -9.28 11.03
N LYS A 48 -6.33 -8.94 12.31
CA LYS A 48 -6.79 -9.81 13.40
C LYS A 48 -8.29 -10.13 13.33
N ASN A 49 -9.08 -9.25 12.72
CA ASN A 49 -10.53 -9.40 12.52
C ASN A 49 -10.87 -10.07 11.18
N CYS A 50 -9.89 -10.20 10.29
CA CYS A 50 -10.01 -10.85 9.00
C CYS A 50 -9.75 -12.37 9.12
N PRO A 51 -10.09 -13.18 8.09
CA PRO A 51 -9.87 -14.64 8.11
C PRO A 51 -8.43 -15.07 8.39
N SER A 52 -7.44 -14.23 8.07
CA SER A 52 -6.02 -14.49 8.36
C SER A 52 -5.68 -14.43 9.84
N GLN A 53 -6.42 -13.65 10.65
CA GLN A 53 -6.22 -13.47 12.10
C GLN A 53 -4.79 -13.07 12.49
N HIS A 54 -4.08 -12.39 11.59
CA HIS A 54 -2.69 -11.97 11.84
C HIS A 54 -2.62 -10.67 12.65
N GLN A 55 -1.59 -10.54 13.47
CA GLN A 55 -1.24 -9.29 14.14
C GLN A 55 -0.42 -8.41 13.19
N GLY A 56 -1.05 -7.39 12.62
CA GLY A 56 -0.44 -6.52 11.60
C GLY A 56 0.75 -5.72 12.12
N GLU A 57 0.76 -5.36 13.40
CA GLU A 57 1.83 -4.61 14.07
C GLU A 57 3.17 -5.35 14.10
N HIS A 58 3.17 -6.68 14.00
CA HIS A 58 4.39 -7.49 14.06
C HIS A 58 5.35 -7.21 12.89
N VAL A 59 4.85 -6.67 11.78
CA VAL A 59 5.69 -6.33 10.62
C VAL A 59 6.54 -5.08 10.87
N ILE A 60 6.09 -4.16 11.73
CA ILE A 60 6.73 -2.86 11.99
C ILE A 60 8.19 -3.01 12.46
N PRO A 61 8.52 -3.78 13.52
CA PRO A 61 9.91 -3.93 13.96
C PRO A 61 10.79 -4.60 12.89
N ILE A 62 10.23 -5.48 12.06
CA ILE A 62 10.95 -6.16 10.98
C ILE A 62 11.31 -5.16 9.87
N ILE A 63 10.35 -4.33 9.44
CA ILE A 63 10.59 -3.27 8.46
C ILE A 63 11.65 -2.29 8.97
N ASN A 64 11.53 -1.85 10.23
CA ASN A 64 12.51 -0.95 10.84
C ASN A 64 13.92 -1.55 10.86
N LYS A 65 14.03 -2.85 11.15
CA LYS A 65 15.30 -3.57 11.09
C LYS A 65 15.86 -3.64 9.67
N ILE A 66 15.03 -3.96 8.66
CA ILE A 66 15.44 -4.00 7.26
C ILE A 66 15.94 -2.63 6.78
N LEU A 67 15.21 -1.56 7.11
CA LEU A 67 15.60 -0.18 6.78
C LEU A 67 16.92 0.24 7.44
N HIS A 68 17.22 -0.31 8.62
CA HIS A 68 18.45 -0.03 9.34
C HIS A 68 19.64 -0.85 8.80
N ASP A 69 19.43 -2.15 8.56
CA ASP A 69 20.50 -3.10 8.27
C ASP A 69 20.88 -3.16 6.78
N ILE A 70 19.99 -2.75 5.87
CA ILE A 70 20.17 -2.86 4.43
C ILE A 70 20.03 -1.50 3.76
N HIS A 71 21.01 -1.13 2.94
CA HIS A 71 20.92 0.06 2.11
C HIS A 71 20.19 -0.26 0.79
N PHE A 72 19.01 0.32 0.61
CA PHE A 72 18.31 0.35 -0.67
C PHE A 72 18.56 1.69 -1.37
N ASP A 73 18.68 1.67 -2.71
CA ASP A 73 18.82 2.90 -3.49
C ASP A 73 17.50 3.70 -3.50
N VAL A 74 16.36 3.03 -3.34
CA VAL A 74 15.02 3.63 -3.25
C VAL A 74 14.20 2.95 -2.15
N VAL A 75 13.48 3.75 -1.35
CA VAL A 75 12.47 3.25 -0.40
C VAL A 75 11.16 3.95 -0.68
N VAL A 76 10.09 3.18 -0.88
CA VAL A 76 8.74 3.70 -1.16
C VAL A 76 7.76 3.13 -0.15
N TYR A 77 6.86 3.98 0.32
CA TYR A 77 5.72 3.59 1.14
C TYR A 77 4.46 3.81 0.29
N THR A 78 3.59 2.80 0.23
CA THR A 78 2.27 2.96 -0.38
C THR A 78 1.26 3.34 0.69
N GLN A 79 0.13 3.85 0.23
CA GLN A 79 -0.99 4.17 1.08
C GLN A 79 -2.25 3.80 0.32
N ASP A 80 -3.06 2.92 0.90
CA ASP A 80 -4.44 2.77 0.51
C ASP A 80 -5.21 4.04 0.90
N TRP A 81 -5.72 4.74 -0.11
CA TRP A 81 -6.30 6.08 0.03
C TRP A 81 -7.59 6.20 -0.76
N HIS A 82 -8.71 6.06 -0.07
CA HIS A 82 -10.05 6.06 -0.64
C HIS A 82 -10.77 7.39 -0.36
N THR A 83 -11.59 7.83 -1.32
CA THR A 83 -12.61 8.85 -1.06
C THR A 83 -13.75 8.25 -0.24
N HIS A 84 -14.57 9.09 0.40
CA HIS A 84 -15.70 8.62 1.20
C HIS A 84 -16.69 7.75 0.38
N ASP A 85 -16.88 8.08 -0.90
CA ASP A 85 -17.80 7.42 -1.82
C ASP A 85 -17.13 6.31 -2.68
N HIS A 86 -15.96 5.83 -2.26
CA HIS A 86 -15.18 4.85 -3.00
C HIS A 86 -15.97 3.55 -3.24
N ILE A 87 -15.77 2.96 -4.43
CA ILE A 87 -16.56 1.82 -4.92
C ILE A 87 -16.31 0.52 -4.15
N SER A 88 -15.14 0.38 -3.49
CA SER A 88 -14.83 -0.82 -2.68
C SER A 88 -15.63 -0.90 -1.39
N PHE A 89 -16.22 0.19 -0.92
CA PHE A 89 -17.02 0.19 0.30
C PHE A 89 -18.43 -0.34 0.00
N PHE A 90 -18.81 -1.41 0.69
CA PHE A 90 -20.13 -2.02 0.56
C PHE A 90 -21.27 -1.00 0.83
N GLU A 91 -21.05 -0.09 1.77
CA GLU A 91 -22.01 0.98 2.13
C GLU A 91 -22.29 1.94 0.96
N ASN A 92 -21.37 2.06 -0.01
CA ASN A 92 -21.51 2.92 -1.19
C ASN A 92 -22.15 2.22 -2.39
N LEU A 93 -22.50 0.94 -2.29
CA LEU A 93 -23.16 0.19 -3.35
C LEU A 93 -24.45 0.90 -3.85
N PRO A 94 -25.32 1.48 -3.00
CA PRO A 94 -26.52 2.19 -3.46
C PRO A 94 -26.26 3.38 -4.38
N LEU A 95 -25.10 4.03 -4.26
CA LEU A 95 -24.74 5.17 -5.12
C LEU A 95 -24.57 4.76 -6.60
N ARG A 96 -24.37 3.46 -6.86
CA ARG A 96 -24.08 2.90 -8.19
C ARG A 96 -25.07 1.81 -8.59
N ALA A 97 -26.21 1.71 -7.92
CA ALA A 97 -27.24 0.71 -8.21
C ALA A 97 -27.67 0.69 -9.69
N HIS A 98 -27.70 1.87 -10.33
CA HIS A 98 -28.07 2.04 -11.73
C HIS A 98 -27.04 1.48 -12.73
N LEU A 99 -25.81 1.19 -12.28
CA LEU A 99 -24.76 0.58 -13.09
C LEU A 99 -24.68 -0.94 -12.91
N LEU A 100 -25.48 -1.54 -12.03
CA LEU A 100 -25.46 -2.99 -11.85
C LEU A 100 -25.87 -3.71 -13.14
N ALA A 101 -25.10 -4.73 -13.52
CA ALA A 101 -25.44 -5.56 -14.66
C ALA A 101 -26.82 -6.20 -14.45
N LYS A 102 -27.63 -6.27 -15.51
CA LYS A 102 -29.06 -6.66 -15.41
C LYS A 102 -29.27 -8.11 -14.95
N ASP A 103 -28.26 -8.94 -15.11
CA ASP A 103 -28.20 -10.34 -14.70
C ASP A 103 -27.54 -10.53 -13.32
N SER A 104 -27.10 -9.45 -12.66
CA SER A 104 -26.59 -9.48 -11.30
C SER A 104 -27.72 -9.58 -10.27
N LYS A 105 -27.37 -10.03 -9.06
CA LYS A 105 -28.23 -9.94 -7.88
C LYS A 105 -28.72 -8.50 -7.70
N SER A 106 -29.95 -8.35 -7.21
CA SER A 106 -30.46 -7.03 -6.83
C SER A 106 -29.66 -6.46 -5.65
N ILE A 107 -29.73 -5.15 -5.46
CA ILE A 107 -28.97 -4.50 -4.40
C ILE A 107 -29.32 -4.99 -2.99
N ASP A 108 -30.59 -5.36 -2.78
CA ASP A 108 -31.10 -5.85 -1.49
C ASP A 108 -30.64 -7.28 -1.19
N GLU A 109 -30.22 -8.03 -2.22
CA GLU A 109 -29.75 -9.41 -2.11
C GLU A 109 -28.24 -9.52 -1.96
N LEU A 110 -27.50 -8.48 -2.38
CA LEU A 110 -26.05 -8.44 -2.29
C LEU A 110 -25.62 -8.34 -0.82
N LYS A 111 -24.66 -9.17 -0.45
CA LYS A 111 -24.04 -9.19 0.89
C LYS A 111 -22.57 -8.80 0.81
N LEU A 112 -22.00 -8.47 1.97
CA LEU A 112 -20.56 -8.29 2.08
C LEU A 112 -19.86 -9.58 1.56
N PHE A 113 -18.85 -9.39 0.71
CA PHE A 113 -18.12 -10.44 -0.02
C PHE A 113 -18.84 -11.10 -1.22
N ASP A 114 -20.06 -10.69 -1.57
CA ASP A 114 -20.62 -11.02 -2.88
C ASP A 114 -19.88 -10.27 -4.00
N THR A 115 -19.87 -10.85 -5.21
CA THR A 115 -19.39 -10.17 -6.41
C THR A 115 -20.50 -9.31 -7.00
N ALA A 116 -20.25 -8.00 -7.12
CA ALA A 116 -21.09 -7.08 -7.88
C ALA A 116 -20.42 -6.74 -9.21
N VAL A 117 -21.16 -6.87 -10.32
CA VAL A 117 -20.68 -6.52 -11.66
C VAL A 117 -21.37 -5.22 -12.09
N PHE A 118 -20.57 -4.23 -12.47
CA PHE A 118 -21.05 -2.95 -12.99
C PHE A 118 -20.79 -2.87 -14.51
N VAL A 119 -21.69 -2.23 -15.26
CA VAL A 119 -21.62 -2.02 -16.72
C VAL A 119 -21.57 -0.54 -17.09
#